data_AF-D8WJ76-F1
#
_entry.id   AF-D8WJ76-F1
#
_cell.length_a   1.000
_cell.length_b   1.000
_cell.length_c   1.000
_cell.angle_alpha   90.00
_cell.angle_beta   90.00
_cell.angle_gamma   90.00
#
_symmetry.space_group_name_H-M   'P 1'
#
loop_
_entity.id
_entity.type
_entity.pdbx_description
1 polymer ?
#
loop_
_entity_poly.entity_id
_entity_poly.type
_entity_poly.pdbx_seq_one_letter_code
_entity_poly.pdbx_strand_id
1 'polypeptide(L)' 'MSRSKYKGPFFKVNLLKKKQWIKIDNKNLTILPEYVDHFVNIYNGKTFINIKINEKMIGFKFGEFVNTRKKHIYKKKK' A
#
# COMPACT_ATOMS: atom_id res chain seq x y z
N MET A 1 15.94 1.62 -5.04
CA MET A 1 16.25 2.90 -5.72
C MET A 1 15.04 3.82 -5.63
N SER A 2 15.24 5.02 -5.08
CA SER A 2 14.21 6.06 -5.05
C SER A 2 14.08 6.71 -6.43
N ARG A 3 12.87 7.15 -6.78
CA ARG A 3 12.62 7.87 -8.04
C ARG A 3 13.23 9.28 -7.93
N SER A 4 13.74 9.81 -9.03
CA SER A 4 14.32 11.15 -9.05
C SER A 4 13.27 12.24 -8.76
N LYS A 5 13.64 13.24 -7.94
CA LYS A 5 12.73 14.28 -7.41
C LYS A 5 12.00 15.06 -8.52
N TYR A 6 12.69 15.38 -9.62
CA TYR A 6 12.12 16.15 -10.74
C TYR A 6 10.97 15.43 -11.46
N LYS A 7 10.84 14.11 -11.32
CA LYS A 7 9.80 13.31 -12.00
C LYS A 7 8.49 13.20 -11.20
N GLY A 8 8.43 13.82 -10.03
CA GLY A 8 7.30 13.72 -9.11
C GLY A 8 7.08 12.31 -8.52
N PRO A 9 6.09 12.18 -7.62
CA PRO A 9 5.69 10.89 -7.05
C PRO A 9 5.12 9.97 -8.14
N PHE A 10 5.22 8.65 -7.92
CA PHE A 10 4.64 7.67 -8.84
C PHE A 10 3.23 7.29 -8.37
N PHE A 11 2.22 7.69 -9.14
CA PHE A 11 0.82 7.49 -8.78
C PHE A 11 -0.03 7.13 -10.00
N LYS A 12 -1.26 6.67 -9.75
CA LYS A 12 -2.23 6.30 -10.80
C LYS A 12 -3.44 7.22 -10.72
N VAL A 13 -3.64 7.97 -11.81
CA VAL A 13 -4.61 9.09 -11.92
C VAL A 13 -6.07 8.65 -11.75
N ASN A 14 -6.42 7.41 -12.11
CA ASN A 14 -7.83 6.99 -12.21
C ASN A 14 -8.43 6.37 -10.93
N LEU A 15 -7.74 6.37 -9.79
CA LEU A 15 -8.23 5.68 -8.58
C LEU A 15 -9.25 6.47 -7.74
N LEU A 16 -9.27 7.81 -7.86
CA LEU A 16 -10.12 8.66 -7.01
C LEU A 16 -11.59 8.75 -7.46
N LYS A 17 -11.92 8.23 -8.64
CA LYS A 17 -13.21 8.53 -9.26
C LYS A 17 -14.41 7.79 -8.69
N LYS A 18 -14.28 6.71 -7.89
CA LYS A 18 -15.44 5.96 -7.36
C LYS A 18 -15.02 4.79 -6.45
N LYS A 19 -15.49 4.82 -5.19
CA LYS A 19 -15.90 3.71 -4.28
C LYS A 19 -15.36 3.87 -2.85
N GLN A 20 -16.17 3.46 -1.87
CA GLN A 20 -15.79 3.29 -0.46
C GLN A 20 -14.55 2.40 -0.26
N TRP A 21 -14.25 1.51 -1.21
CA TRP A 21 -13.09 0.62 -1.18
C TRP A 21 -12.25 0.76 -2.44
N ILE A 22 -11.04 1.28 -2.25
CA ILE A 22 -10.06 1.44 -3.32
C ILE A 22 -9.23 0.16 -3.40
N LYS A 23 -9.31 -0.54 -4.53
CA LYS A 23 -8.51 -1.76 -4.77
C LYS A 23 -7.16 -1.38 -5.38
N ILE A 24 -6.08 -1.84 -4.74
CA ILE A 24 -4.70 -1.60 -5.17
C ILE A 24 -3.98 -2.91 -5.40
N ASP A 25 -3.71 -3.21 -6.66
CA ASP A 25 -2.89 -4.35 -7.06
C ASP A 25 -1.40 -3.96 -7.13
N ASN A 26 -1.10 -2.71 -7.48
CA ASN A 26 0.27 -2.20 -7.61
C ASN A 26 0.78 -1.60 -6.30
N LYS A 27 1.59 -2.37 -5.57
CA LYS A 27 2.23 -1.97 -4.30
C LYS A 27 3.28 -0.85 -4.42
N ASN A 28 3.75 -0.54 -5.62
CA ASN A 28 4.80 0.47 -5.82
C ASN A 28 4.28 1.91 -5.89
N LEU A 29 2.95 2.10 -5.88
CA LEU A 29 2.32 3.41 -5.87
C LEU A 29 2.62 4.16 -4.57
N THR A 30 2.85 5.46 -4.69
CA THR A 30 3.02 6.37 -3.55
C THR A 30 1.66 6.73 -2.96
N ILE A 31 1.59 6.84 -1.63
CA ILE A 31 0.41 7.33 -0.92
C ILE A 31 0.37 8.86 -1.02
N LEU A 32 -0.65 9.36 -1.71
CA LEU A 32 -0.95 10.79 -1.80
C LEU A 32 -1.80 11.25 -0.60
N PRO A 33 -1.78 12.56 -0.26
CA PRO A 33 -2.65 13.14 0.76
C PRO A 33 -4.15 12.86 0.51
N GLU A 34 -4.55 12.70 -0.74
CA GLU A 34 -5.95 12.44 -1.12
C GLU A 34 -6.47 11.07 -0.64
N TYR A 35 -5.57 10.15 -0.26
CA TYR A 35 -5.96 8.83 0.25
C TYR A 35 -6.15 8.80 1.78
N VAL A 36 -5.89 9.90 2.49
CA VAL A 36 -6.08 9.97 3.95
C VAL A 36 -7.53 9.69 4.31
N ASP A 37 -7.75 8.95 5.40
CA ASP A 37 -9.06 8.50 5.90
C ASP A 37 -9.84 7.55 4.99
N HIS A 38 -9.28 7.12 3.87
CA HIS A 38 -9.88 6.10 3.01
C HIS A 38 -9.44 4.69 3.43
N PHE A 39 -10.35 3.73 3.24
CA PHE A 39 -10.05 2.30 3.34
C PHE A 39 -9.56 1.77 2.00
N VAL A 40 -8.40 1.12 2.02
CA VAL A 40 -7.72 0.65 0.83
C VAL A 40 -7.40 -0.84 0.95
N ASN A 41 -7.81 -1.58 -0.08
CA ASN A 41 -7.56 -3.01 -0.22
C ASN A 41 -6.29 -3.24 -1.03
N ILE A 42 -5.19 -3.60 -0.36
CA ILE A 42 -3.87 -3.76 -0.97
C ILE A 42 -3.58 -5.25 -1.20
N TYR A 43 -3.17 -5.61 -2.42
CA TYR A 43 -2.84 -6.99 -2.76
C TYR A 43 -1.49 -7.43 -2.21
N ASN A 44 -1.50 -8.43 -1.34
CA ASN A 44 -0.28 -8.94 -0.74
C ASN A 44 0.49 -9.94 -1.63
N GLY A 45 -0.16 -10.50 -2.65
CA GLY A 45 0.38 -11.61 -3.45
C GLY A 45 -0.44 -12.90 -3.34
N LYS A 46 -1.40 -12.95 -2.41
CA LYS A 46 -2.39 -14.03 -2.27
C LYS A 46 -3.78 -13.49 -1.98
N THR A 47 -3.88 -12.53 -1.08
CA THR A 47 -5.15 -11.91 -0.65
C THR A 47 -5.04 -10.39 -0.62
N PHE A 48 -6.20 -9.73 -0.57
CA PHE A 48 -6.30 -8.30 -0.30
C PHE A 48 -6.36 -8.07 1.21
N ILE A 49 -5.58 -7.10 1.68
CA ILE A 49 -5.58 -6.66 3.07
C ILE A 49 -6.19 -5.26 3.09
N ASN A 50 -7.22 -5.08 3.91
CA ASN A 50 -7.86 -3.78 4.09
C ASN A 50 -7.10 -2.97 5.14
N ILE A 51 -6.65 -1.77 4.78
CA ILE A 51 -5.91 -0.85 5.64
C ILE A 51 -6.55 0.53 5.53
N LYS A 52 -6.78 1.16 6.69
CA LYS A 52 -7.14 2.58 6.77
C LYS A 52 -5.86 3.41 6.70
N ILE A 53 -5.85 4.45 5.87
CA ILE A 53 -4.67 5.31 5.68
C ILE A 53 -4.70 6.48 6.64
N ASN A 54 -3.58 6.67 7.34
CA ASN A 54 -3.33 7.80 8.22
C ASN A 54 -2.40 8.81 7.55
N GLU A 55 -2.40 10.06 8.02
CA GLU A 55 -1.54 11.14 7.50
C GLU A 55 -0.04 10.80 7.56
N LYS A 56 0.39 10.06 8.57
CA LYS A 56 1.79 9.63 8.74
C LYS A 56 2.27 8.67 7.63
N MET A 57 1.35 8.15 6.81
CA MET A 57 1.67 7.22 5.71
C MET A 57 1.91 7.95 4.38
N ILE A 58 1.69 9.27 4.31
CA ILE A 58 1.91 10.07 3.10
C ILE A 58 3.38 10.01 2.68
N GLY A 59 3.62 9.82 1.38
CA GLY A 59 4.97 9.76 0.80
C GLY A 59 5.60 8.36 0.82
N PHE A 60 5.10 7.45 1.65
CA PHE A 60 5.46 6.04 1.62
C PHE A 60 4.75 5.30 0.48
N LYS A 61 5.17 4.05 0.24
CA LYS A 61 4.52 3.18 -0.74
C LYS A 61 3.52 2.25 -0.07
N PHE A 62 2.44 1.92 -0.77
CA PHE A 62 1.42 0.98 -0.26
C PHE A 62 1.99 -0.39 0.15
N GLY A 63 3.02 -0.86 -0.54
CA GLY A 63 3.66 -2.14 -0.24
C GLY A 63 4.39 -2.21 1.10
N GLU A 64 4.73 -1.08 1.71
CA GLU A 64 5.46 -1.04 2.99
C GLU A 64 4.59 -1.45 4.17
N PHE A 65 3.27 -1.33 4.02
CA PHE A 65 2.30 -1.66 5.06
C PHE A 65 1.74 -3.08 4.95
N VAL A 66 2.25 -3.87 4.00
CA VAL A 66 1.71 -5.20 3.67
C VAL A 66 2.82 -6.24 3.52
N ASN A 67 2.86 -7.20 4.45
CA ASN A 67 3.90 -8.23 4.51
C ASN A 67 3.66 -9.38 3.52
N THR A 68 4.49 -9.49 2.49
CA THR A 68 4.37 -10.52 1.44
C THR A 68 4.67 -11.94 1.88
N ARG A 69 5.52 -12.11 2.89
CA ARG A 69 5.90 -13.41 3.43
C ARG A 69 5.43 -13.53 4.87
N LYS A 70 5.01 -14.73 5.25
CA LYS A 70 4.76 -15.06 6.66
C LYS A 70 6.09 -15.05 7.40
N LYS A 71 6.10 -14.54 8.62
CA LYS A 71 7.27 -14.60 9.51
C LYS A 71 7.64 -16.07 9.74
N HIS A 72 8.93 -16.39 9.57
CA HIS A 72 9.43 -17.72 9.86
C HIS A 72 9.39 -17.97 11.38
N ILE A 73 8.80 -19.09 11.79
CA ILE A 73 8.74 -19.52 13.19
C ILE A 73 9.46 -20.86 13.26
N TYR A 74 10.55 -20.91 14.02
CA TYR A 74 11.23 -22.18 14.30
C TYR A 74 10.32 -23.07 15.12
N LYS A 75 10.05 -24.29 14.63
CA LYS A 75 9.33 -25.29 15.41
C LYS A 75 10.24 -25.73 16.56
N LYS A 76 9.81 -25.51 17.81
CA LYS A 76 10.49 -26.10 18.96
C LYS A 76 10.39 -27.62 18.83
N LYS A 77 11.53 -28.32 18.88
CA LYS A 77 11.53 -29.78 19.06
C LYS A 77 10.94 -30.07 20.45
N LYS A 78 10.02 -31.02 20.51
CA LYS A 78 9.56 -31.59 21.78
C LYS A 78 10.68 -32.37 22.42
#